data_AF-E2BSS3-F1
#
_entry.id   AF-E2BSS3-F1
#
_cell.length_a   1.000
_cell.length_b   1.000
_cell.length_c   1.000
_cell.angle_alpha   90.00
_cell.angle_beta   90.00
_cell.angle_gamma   90.00
#
_symmetry.space_group_name_H-M   'P 1'
#
loop_
_entity.id
_entity.type
_entity.pdbx_description
1 polymer ?
#
loop_
_entity_poly.entity_id
_entity_poly.type
_entity_poly.pdbx_seq_one_letter_code
_entity_poly.pdbx_strand_id
1 'polypeptide(L)' 'MHSESRQSDTAKDISKIEARAFGVLLDVPVPFPLEKPDVCKDGGSGVKCPLKKDQEVEYKASFFIEKSVPSVI' A
#
# COMPACT_ATOMS: atom_id res chain seq x y z
N MET A 1 -8.75 -24.52 0.49
CA MET A 1 -9.38 -23.20 0.29
C MET A 1 -8.76 -22.27 1.32
N HIS A 2 -7.62 -21.64 1.03
CA HIS A 2 -7.00 -20.65 1.92
C HIS A 2 -7.11 -19.29 1.24
N SER A 3 -8.19 -18.58 1.56
CA SER A 3 -8.34 -17.17 1.22
C SER A 3 -7.81 -16.38 2.40
N GLU A 4 -6.51 -16.07 2.41
CA GLU A 4 -5.98 -15.03 3.30
C GLU A 4 -6.38 -13.67 2.72
N SER A 5 -7.59 -13.22 3.03
CA SER A 5 -7.93 -11.81 2.93
C SER A 5 -7.14 -11.09 4.02
N ARG A 6 -6.09 -10.34 3.64
CA ARG A 6 -5.41 -9.40 4.55
C ARG A 6 -6.41 -8.31 4.95
N GLN A 7 -7.20 -8.61 5.96
CA GLN A 7 -8.13 -7.70 6.60
C GLN A 7 -7.34 -6.68 7.42
N SER A 8 -7.36 -5.40 7.04
CA SER A 8 -6.72 -4.33 7.81
C SER A 8 -7.72 -3.75 8.81
N ASP A 9 -8.07 -4.49 9.85
CA ASP A 9 -8.89 -3.98 10.96
C ASP A 9 -8.11 -2.91 11.74
N THR A 10 -8.55 -1.66 11.66
CA THR A 10 -7.92 -0.52 12.34
C THR A 10 -8.36 -0.47 13.81
N ALA A 11 -7.44 -0.65 14.76
CA ALA A 11 -7.80 -0.62 16.19
C ALA A 11 -8.27 0.76 16.72
N LYS A 12 -8.10 1.82 15.92
CA LYS A 12 -8.43 3.23 16.23
C LYS A 12 -8.77 3.97 14.93
N ASP A 13 -9.35 5.16 15.06
CA ASP A 13 -9.54 6.06 13.91
C ASP A 13 -8.20 6.52 13.34
N ILE A 14 -8.02 6.41 12.03
CA ILE A 14 -6.77 6.73 11.32
C ILE A 14 -7.01 7.88 10.33
N SER A 15 -6.36 9.02 10.56
CA SER A 15 -6.49 10.21 9.71
C SER A 15 -5.41 10.34 8.64
N LYS A 16 -4.30 9.61 8.78
CA LYS A 16 -3.18 9.61 7.82
C LYS A 16 -2.66 8.18 7.64
N ILE A 17 -2.43 7.80 6.38
CA ILE A 17 -1.90 6.51 5.99
C ILE A 17 -0.74 6.76 5.03
N GLU A 18 0.43 6.23 5.37
CA GLU A 18 1.64 6.36 4.56
C GLU A 18 2.05 4.97 4.05
N ALA A 19 1.92 4.75 2.75
CA ALA A 19 2.36 3.54 2.08
C ALA A 19 3.90 3.55 1.90
N ARG A 20 4.52 2.39 2.08
CA ARG A 20 5.95 2.18 1.86
C ARG A 20 6.14 0.87 1.11
N ALA A 21 6.99 0.88 0.09
CA ALA A 21 7.39 -0.30 -0.65
C ALA A 21 8.88 -0.59 -0.41
N PHE A 22 9.23 -1.87 -0.38
CA PHE A 22 10.61 -2.32 -0.21
C PHE A 22 10.89 -3.44 -1.20
N GLY A 23 11.99 -3.35 -1.93
CA GLY A 23 12.56 -4.48 -2.67
C GLY A 23 13.52 -5.23 -1.76
N VAL A 24 13.46 -6.55 -1.73
CA VAL A 24 14.41 -7.37 -0.95
C VAL A 24 15.56 -7.79 -1.85
N LEU A 25 16.76 -7.30 -1.56
CA LEU A 25 17.99 -7.64 -2.29
C LEU A 25 18.98 -8.26 -1.32
N LEU A 26 19.42 -9.49 -1.59
CA LEU A 26 20.35 -10.23 -0.70
C LEU A 26 19.87 -10.21 0.77
N ASP A 27 18.59 -10.50 0.99
CA ASP A 27 17.91 -10.47 2.30
C ASP A 27 17.84 -9.09 3.00
N VAL A 28 18.27 -8.02 2.33
CA VAL A 28 18.19 -6.65 2.85
C VAL A 28 16.99 -5.92 2.21
N PRO A 29 16.06 -5.35 3.00
CA PRO A 29 14.96 -4.55 2.48
C PRO A 29 15.47 -3.15 2.07
N VAL A 30 15.48 -2.89 0.77
CA VAL A 30 15.83 -1.59 0.19
C VAL A 30 14.54 -0.80 -0.09
N PRO A 31 14.38 0.42 0.44
CA PRO A 31 13.17 1.22 0.24
C PRO A 31 13.02 1.62 -1.23
N PHE A 32 11.81 1.41 -1.77
CA PHE A 32 11.44 1.86 -3.11
C PHE A 32 10.51 3.08 -3.01
N PRO A 33 10.82 4.19 -3.70
CA PRO A 33 10.01 5.40 -3.63
C PRO A 33 8.64 5.16 -4.28
N LEU A 34 7.58 5.59 -3.60
CA LEU A 34 6.22 5.64 -4.15
C LEU A 34 5.88 7.08 -4.53
N GLU A 35 5.24 7.28 -5.68
CA GLU A 35 4.84 8.61 -6.15
C GLU A 35 3.78 9.25 -5.24
N LYS A 36 2.87 8.42 -4.71
CA LYS A 36 1.76 8.84 -3.86
C LYS A 36 1.77 8.03 -2.55
N PRO A 37 2.70 8.33 -1.63
CA PRO A 37 2.81 7.59 -0.38
C PRO A 37 1.65 7.92 0.58
N ASP A 38 1.05 9.10 0.50
CA ASP A 38 -0.10 9.47 1.33
C ASP A 38 -1.40 8.94 0.72
N VAL A 39 -1.82 7.76 1.18
CA VAL A 39 -2.99 7.04 0.66
C VAL A 39 -4.27 7.87 0.84
N CYS A 40 -4.38 8.60 1.95
CA CYS A 40 -5.54 9.45 2.23
C CYS A 40 -5.69 10.61 1.24
N LYS A 41 -4.60 11.01 0.56
CA LYS A 41 -4.59 12.09 -0.42
C LYS A 41 -4.60 11.60 -1.86
N ASP A 42 -4.42 10.31 -2.10
CA ASP A 42 -4.51 9.77 -3.45
C ASP A 42 -5.97 9.52 -3.84
N GLY A 43 -6.48 10.36 -4.76
CA GLY A 43 -7.84 10.23 -5.28
C GLY A 43 -8.13 8.92 -6.04
N GLY A 44 -7.08 8.19 -6.46
CA GLY A 44 -7.20 6.87 -7.06
C GLY A 44 -7.27 5.70 -6.06
N SER A 45 -7.04 5.96 -4.77
CA SER A 45 -6.83 4.91 -3.76
C SER A 45 -8.09 4.14 -3.38
N GLY A 46 -9.27 4.72 -3.59
CA GLY A 46 -10.54 4.22 -3.03
C GLY A 46 -10.69 4.42 -1.52
N VAL A 47 -9.67 4.96 -0.85
CA VAL A 47 -9.62 5.16 0.60
C VAL A 47 -9.96 6.61 0.93
N LYS A 48 -10.93 6.81 1.82
CA LYS A 48 -11.30 8.14 2.34
C LYS A 48 -10.99 8.21 3.83
N CYS A 49 -10.12 9.14 4.19
CA CYS A 49 -9.77 9.37 5.59
C CYS A 49 -10.68 10.45 6.21
N PRO A 50 -10.91 10.40 7.53
CA PRO A 50 -10.40 9.40 8.47
C PRO A 50 -11.07 8.02 8.30
N LEU A 51 -10.27 6.96 8.38
CA LEU A 51 -10.78 5.60 8.53
C LEU A 51 -11.30 5.43 9.95
N LYS A 52 -12.50 4.89 10.10
CA LYS A 52 -13.04 4.58 11.42
C LYS A 52 -12.37 3.32 11.96
N LYS A 53 -12.36 3.20 13.28
CA LYS A 53 -12.02 1.96 13.96
C LYS A 53 -12.85 0.78 13.41
N ASP A 54 -12.20 -0.38 13.29
CA ASP A 54 -12.75 -1.67 12.84
C ASP A 54 -13.40 -1.59 11.44
N GLN A 55 -13.02 -0.58 10.64
CA GLN A 55 -13.52 -0.39 9.29
C GLN A 55 -12.64 -1.14 8.28
N GLU A 56 -13.21 -2.15 7.63
CA GLU A 56 -12.60 -2.74 6.45
C GLU A 56 -12.69 -1.76 5.26
N VAL A 57 -11.58 -1.59 4.55
CA VAL A 57 -11.52 -0.78 3.34
C VAL A 57 -10.70 -1.47 2.25
N GLU A 58 -11.15 -1.30 1.01
CA GLU A 58 -10.41 -1.74 -0.17
C GLU A 58 -9.47 -0.62 -0.62
N TYR A 59 -8.17 -0.89 -0.64
CA TYR A 59 -7.16 0.00 -1.22
C TYR A 59 -6.83 -0.43 -2.64
N LYS A 60 -6.88 0.52 -3.58
CA LYS A 60 -6.51 0.33 -4.99
C LYS A 60 -5.29 1.16 -5.32
N ALA A 61 -4.36 0.59 -6.06
CA ALA A 61 -3.21 1.33 -6.57
C ALA A 61 -2.86 0.82 -7.96
N SER A 62 -2.55 1.77 -8.83
CA SER A 62 -2.07 1.50 -10.19
C SER A 62 -0.68 2.08 -10.30
N PHE A 63 0.28 1.23 -10.68
CA PHE A 63 1.68 1.62 -10.87
C PHE A 63 2.07 1.38 -12.33
N PHE A 64 2.82 2.31 -12.90
CA PHE A 64 3.52 2.06 -14.16
C PHE A 64 4.86 1.41 -13.84
N ILE A 65 5.13 0.25 -14.44
CA ILE A 65 6.42 -0.43 -14.31
C ILE A 65 7.32 0.06 -15.44
N GLU A 66 8.34 0.83 -15.07
CA GLU A 66 9.34 1.33 -16.01
C GLU A 66 10.11 0.18 -16.66
N LYS A 67 10.50 0.36 -17.92
CA LYS A 67 11.31 -0.64 -18.66
C LYS A 67 12.70 -0.86 -18.05
N SER A 68 13.17 0.09 -17.24
CA SER A 68 14.42 0.00 -16.49
C SER A 68 14.33 -0.93 -15.28
N VAL A 69 13.12 -1.30 -14.84
CA VAL A 69 12.94 -2.30 -13.79
C VAL A 69 13.50 -3.63 -14.32
N PRO A 70 14.48 -4.23 -13.62
CA PRO A 70 15.12 -5.45 -14.08
C PRO A 70 14.10 -6.58 -14.17
N SER A 71 14.20 -7.38 -15.24
CA SER A 71 13.39 -8.58 -15.38
C SER A 71 13.91 -9.64 -14.40
N VAL A 72 13.01 -10.40 -13.78
CA VAL A 72 13.35 -11.38 -12.74
C VAL A 72 13.81 -12.73 -13.34
N ILE A 73 14.37 -12.70 -14.56
CA ILE A 73 14.77 -13.89 -15.34
C ILE A 73 16.26 -14.16 -15.19
#